data_AF-A0AAD4HIP8-F1
#
_entry.id   AF-A0AAD4HIP8-F1
#
_cell.length_a   1.000
_cell.length_b   1.000
_cell.length_c   1.000
_cell.angle_alpha   90.00
_cell.angle_beta   90.00
_cell.angle_gamma   90.00
#
_symmetry.space_group_name_H-M   'P 1'
#
loop_
_entity.id
_entity.type
_entity.pdbx_description
1 polymer ?
#
loop_
_entity_poly.entity_id
_entity_poly.type
_entity_poly.pdbx_seq_one_letter_code
_entity_poly.pdbx_strand_id
1 'polypeptide(L)'
;MYQKDAFSCGLLSFNALAHHFLPVEYPLIAASNVRNGWLKILLDIIGHHLDQAGSFKSISQEYQFTFSQSKTTAYLVRSESPSTPSPISSMLLEFPLGTLIGTEPDTPSKDSFPQSSNPKSSPLPPEASIATVNPNKMKGQTKESCHSTIHKAIEDQKAGQTRGLMKFLKPCTRDKLKAQLTVVEAKLEEGWERAREFDELEEQRQKMKVRGGNNERQCKHRQKICDLEIKQNECTPGGTKRNLKRPMLDLSSMKDCSPKISCSSIAKLTRPNHAAKEHERQHKQKKCTSGRKRTHEKKDAVYHNWHGPFTWIQIEYAIKHPSVMWSLSCLVQYLKKKDPVIFKGLACSTVEGCIDCTGKPRWTEAALRMAELGNGGRKGIFTNYSAVEKAIMKHLKFFVTMEQSSLS
;
A
#
# COMPACT_ATOMS: atom_id res chain seq x y z
N MET A 1 -28.06 -21.58 1.30
CA MET A 1 -27.41 -20.25 1.27
C MET A 1 -26.07 -20.42 0.54
N TYR A 2 -25.96 -19.98 -0.72
CA TYR A 2 -24.82 -20.35 -1.60
C TYR A 2 -23.62 -19.39 -1.50
N GLN A 3 -23.81 -18.19 -0.98
CA GLN A 3 -22.75 -17.22 -0.74
C GLN A 3 -22.02 -17.54 0.58
N LYS A 4 -20.70 -17.76 0.51
CA LYS A 4 -19.86 -18.09 1.70
C LYS A 4 -19.07 -16.91 2.24
N ASP A 5 -19.00 -15.80 1.51
CA ASP A 5 -18.22 -14.60 1.80
C ASP A 5 -19.10 -13.35 1.95
N ALA A 6 -18.68 -12.36 2.73
CA ALA A 6 -19.51 -11.19 3.04
C ALA A 6 -19.52 -10.11 1.94
N PHE A 7 -18.68 -10.23 0.91
CA PHE A 7 -18.38 -9.15 -0.04
C PHE A 7 -18.78 -9.45 -1.50
N SER A 8 -19.25 -10.67 -1.81
CA SER A 8 -19.59 -11.05 -3.19
C SER A 8 -21.03 -10.74 -3.60
N CYS A 9 -21.87 -10.29 -2.66
CA CYS A 9 -23.31 -10.10 -2.88
C CYS A 9 -23.60 -9.15 -4.04
N GLY A 10 -22.82 -8.08 -4.21
CA GLY A 10 -22.99 -7.12 -5.31
C GLY A 10 -22.75 -7.77 -6.67
N LEU A 11 -21.64 -8.51 -6.82
CA LEU A 11 -21.32 -9.20 -8.07
C LEU A 11 -22.35 -10.28 -8.41
N LEU A 12 -22.70 -11.11 -7.43
CA LEU A 12 -23.66 -12.20 -7.63
C LEU A 12 -25.05 -11.67 -7.98
N SER A 13 -25.48 -10.57 -7.35
CA SER A 13 -26.76 -9.92 -7.65
C SER A 13 -26.77 -9.33 -9.06
N PHE A 14 -25.68 -8.65 -9.45
CA PHE A 14 -25.55 -8.11 -10.80
C PHE A 14 -25.52 -9.22 -11.86
N ASN A 15 -24.76 -10.30 -11.63
CA ASN A 15 -24.70 -11.44 -12.54
C ASN A 15 -26.05 -12.16 -12.65
N ALA A 16 -26.78 -12.33 -11.54
CA ALA A 16 -28.12 -12.91 -11.56
C ALA A 16 -29.11 -12.04 -12.36
N LEU A 17 -29.03 -10.71 -12.20
CA LEU A 17 -29.84 -9.77 -12.96
C LEU A 17 -29.49 -9.80 -14.46
N ALA A 18 -28.19 -9.78 -14.79
CA ALA A 18 -27.72 -9.87 -16.17
C ALA A 18 -28.12 -11.19 -16.83
N HIS A 19 -28.01 -12.30 -16.10
CA HIS A 19 -28.46 -13.61 -16.56
C HIS A 19 -29.97 -13.64 -16.84
N HIS A 20 -30.77 -12.98 -15.99
CA HIS A 20 -32.21 -12.92 -16.18
C HIS A 20 -32.60 -12.25 -17.51
N PHE A 21 -31.90 -11.18 -17.89
CA PHE A 21 -32.17 -10.48 -19.15
C PHE A 21 -31.48 -11.13 -20.36
N LEU A 22 -30.28 -11.68 -20.19
CA LEU A 22 -29.39 -12.15 -21.25
C LEU A 22 -28.72 -13.49 -20.86
N PRO A 23 -29.49 -14.59 -20.78
CA PRO A 23 -29.02 -15.84 -20.18
C PRO A 23 -27.90 -16.52 -20.98
N VAL A 24 -27.85 -16.29 -22.30
CA VAL A 24 -26.84 -16.85 -23.21
C VAL A 24 -25.50 -16.13 -23.09
N GLU A 25 -25.53 -14.81 -22.87
CA GLU A 25 -24.32 -13.97 -22.78
C GLU A 25 -23.71 -13.98 -21.38
N TYR A 26 -24.57 -14.05 -20.35
CA TYR A 26 -24.16 -13.98 -18.95
C TYR A 26 -24.61 -15.25 -18.21
N PRO A 27 -23.90 -16.38 -18.33
CA PRO A 27 -24.19 -17.56 -17.52
C PRO A 27 -24.03 -17.25 -16.02
N LEU A 28 -24.83 -17.91 -15.18
CA LEU A 28 -24.74 -17.75 -13.73
C LEU A 28 -23.36 -18.17 -13.21
N ILE A 29 -22.73 -17.28 -12.45
CA ILE A 29 -21.44 -17.52 -11.83
C ILE A 29 -21.64 -18.38 -10.58
N ALA A 30 -21.00 -19.54 -10.54
CA ALA A 30 -20.94 -20.36 -9.33
C ALA A 30 -20.22 -19.59 -8.19
N ALA A 31 -20.71 -19.70 -6.96
CA ALA A 31 -20.14 -19.01 -5.80
C ALA A 31 -18.63 -19.30 -5.59
N SER A 32 -18.16 -20.49 -5.97
CA SER A 32 -16.74 -20.86 -5.94
C SER A 32 -15.87 -20.05 -6.92
N ASN A 33 -16.48 -19.48 -7.96
CA ASN A 33 -15.80 -18.82 -9.07
C ASN A 33 -15.98 -17.28 -9.05
N VAL A 34 -16.61 -16.73 -8.01
CA VAL A 34 -16.82 -15.28 -7.82
C VAL A 34 -15.53 -14.49 -7.99
N ARG A 35 -14.41 -15.00 -7.47
CA ARG A 35 -13.11 -14.32 -7.56
C ARG A 35 -12.66 -14.13 -9.01
N ASN A 36 -12.88 -15.13 -9.86
CA ASN A 36 -12.56 -15.05 -11.29
C ASN A 36 -13.52 -14.08 -12.00
N GLY A 37 -14.80 -14.05 -11.60
CA GLY A 37 -15.77 -13.07 -12.08
C GLY A 37 -15.36 -11.62 -11.78
N TRP A 38 -14.89 -11.36 -10.56
CA TRP A 38 -14.36 -10.04 -10.17
C TRP A 38 -13.16 -9.62 -11.03
N LEU A 39 -12.19 -10.53 -11.20
CA LEU A 39 -11.02 -10.28 -12.04
C LEU A 39 -11.42 -10.00 -13.49
N LYS A 40 -12.37 -10.75 -14.03
CA LYS A 40 -12.86 -10.53 -15.39
C LYS A 40 -13.51 -9.15 -15.55
N ILE A 41 -14.42 -8.77 -14.66
CA ILE A 41 -15.06 -7.45 -14.71
C ILE A 41 -14.03 -6.33 -14.55
N LEU A 42 -13.06 -6.49 -13.65
CA LEU A 42 -11.99 -5.51 -13.51
C LEU A 42 -11.18 -5.37 -14.80
N LEU A 43 -10.83 -6.49 -15.43
CA LEU A 43 -10.14 -6.50 -16.73
C LEU A 43 -10.99 -5.89 -17.84
N ASP A 44 -12.29 -6.14 -17.87
CA ASP A 44 -13.22 -5.56 -18.85
C ASP A 44 -13.36 -4.04 -18.65
N ILE A 45 -13.45 -3.57 -17.40
CA ILE A 45 -13.44 -2.13 -17.07
C ILE A 45 -12.12 -1.49 -17.50
N ILE A 46 -10.99 -2.11 -17.16
CA ILE A 46 -9.66 -1.62 -17.55
C ILE A 46 -9.53 -1.60 -19.08
N GLY A 47 -9.94 -2.67 -19.76
CA GLY A 47 -9.93 -2.78 -21.22
C GLY A 47 -10.79 -1.72 -21.88
N HIS A 48 -12.02 -1.53 -21.39
CA HIS A 48 -12.91 -0.48 -21.88
C HIS A 48 -12.32 0.92 -21.68
N HIS A 49 -11.70 1.21 -20.53
CA HIS A 49 -11.03 2.49 -20.31
C HIS A 49 -9.77 2.66 -21.17
N LEU A 50 -9.06 1.57 -21.47
CA LEU A 50 -7.91 1.55 -22.36
C LEU A 50 -8.30 1.80 -23.82
N ASP A 51 -9.36 1.16 -24.29
CA ASP A 51 -9.88 1.34 -25.65
C ASP A 51 -10.47 2.74 -25.83
N GLN A 52 -11.05 3.29 -24.77
CA GLN A 52 -11.50 4.69 -24.72
C GLN A 52 -10.38 5.69 -24.43
N ALA A 53 -9.13 5.26 -24.19
CA ALA A 53 -8.03 6.16 -23.85
C ALA A 53 -7.63 7.12 -24.98
N GLY A 54 -8.06 6.85 -26.23
CA GLY A 54 -8.01 7.84 -27.31
C GLY A 54 -8.95 9.06 -27.09
N SER A 55 -9.92 8.96 -26.19
CA SER A 55 -10.95 9.94 -25.88
C SER A 55 -11.11 10.23 -24.37
N PHE A 56 -10.16 9.81 -23.52
CA PHE A 56 -10.30 9.96 -22.05
C PHE A 56 -10.42 11.43 -21.61
N LYS A 57 -9.88 12.36 -22.42
CA LYS A 57 -9.99 13.81 -22.21
C LYS A 57 -11.46 14.28 -22.15
N SER A 58 -12.33 13.68 -22.97
CA SER A 58 -13.76 13.97 -23.04
C SER A 58 -14.50 13.45 -21.79
N ILE A 59 -14.15 12.24 -21.35
CA ILE A 59 -14.79 11.58 -20.19
C ILE A 59 -14.35 12.25 -18.88
N SER A 60 -13.08 12.63 -18.74
CA SER A 60 -12.58 13.33 -17.56
C SER A 60 -13.08 14.77 -17.42
N GLN A 61 -13.51 15.39 -18.53
CA GLN A 61 -14.08 16.74 -18.50
C GLN A 61 -15.57 16.75 -18.09
N GLU A 62 -16.31 15.66 -18.33
CA GLU A 62 -17.73 15.56 -17.96
C GLU A 62 -17.96 14.85 -16.61
N TYR A 63 -17.04 13.99 -16.16
CA TYR A 63 -17.12 13.37 -14.83
C TYR A 63 -16.55 14.28 -13.74
N GLN A 64 -17.30 15.31 -13.35
CA GLN A 64 -17.15 15.88 -12.02
C GLN A 64 -17.74 14.92 -10.98
N PHE A 65 -16.88 14.19 -10.27
CA PHE A 65 -17.26 13.62 -8.97
C PHE A 65 -17.54 14.78 -8.00
N THR A 66 -18.76 15.31 -8.05
CA THR A 66 -19.28 16.15 -6.98
C THR A 66 -19.61 15.23 -5.81
N PHE A 67 -18.61 14.94 -4.99
CA PHE A 67 -18.90 14.66 -3.59
C PHE A 67 -19.41 15.98 -3.01
N SER A 68 -20.72 16.17 -3.05
CA SER A 68 -21.41 17.19 -2.28
C SER A 68 -21.15 16.88 -0.82
N GLN A 69 -20.07 17.48 -0.29
CA GLN A 69 -19.84 17.56 1.14
C GLN A 69 -21.09 18.20 1.72
N SER A 70 -21.88 17.42 2.45
CA SER A 70 -22.89 17.95 3.35
C SER A 70 -22.19 18.99 4.22
N LYS A 71 -22.52 20.27 4.01
CA LYS A 71 -21.97 21.42 4.72
C LYS A 71 -22.03 21.11 6.22
N THR A 72 -20.88 20.78 6.79
CA THR A 72 -20.71 20.83 8.23
C THR A 72 -20.69 22.31 8.57
N THR A 73 -21.74 22.76 9.23
CA THR A 73 -21.98 24.12 9.70
C THR A 73 -20.76 24.62 10.46
N ALA A 74 -19.89 25.36 9.77
CA ALA A 74 -18.75 26.02 10.38
C ALA A 74 -19.28 27.20 11.19
N TYR A 75 -18.98 27.18 12.49
CA TYR A 75 -19.19 28.31 13.38
C TYR A 75 -18.48 29.56 12.83
N LEU A 76 -19.25 30.63 12.78
CA LEU A 76 -18.87 31.96 12.34
C LEU A 76 -17.90 32.58 13.37
N VAL A 77 -16.58 32.47 13.13
CA VAL A 77 -15.59 33.29 13.84
C VAL A 77 -15.47 34.61 13.10
N ARG A 78 -16.08 35.63 13.71
CA ARG A 78 -16.03 37.04 13.35
C ARG A 78 -14.59 37.56 13.53
N SER A 79 -13.87 37.82 12.43
CA SER A 79 -12.63 38.60 12.47
C SER A 79 -12.95 40.05 12.13
N GLU A 80 -12.82 40.93 13.12
CA GLU A 80 -12.88 42.37 12.93
C GLU A 80 -11.53 42.86 12.38
N SER A 81 -11.60 43.50 11.22
CA SER A 81 -10.57 44.36 10.65
C SER A 81 -10.53 45.71 11.36
N PRO A 82 -9.37 46.37 11.44
CA PRO A 82 -9.36 47.81 11.29
C PRO A 82 -8.36 48.33 10.25
N SER A 83 -8.82 49.40 9.62
CA SER A 83 -8.22 50.24 8.59
C SER A 83 -7.05 51.13 9.08
N THR A 84 -6.10 51.31 8.16
CA THR A 84 -5.08 52.37 7.91
C THR A 84 -5.44 53.84 8.27
N PRO A 85 -4.55 54.87 8.09
CA PRO A 85 -3.07 54.99 8.20
C PRO A 85 -2.54 56.33 8.83
N SER A 86 -1.20 56.49 8.88
CA SER A 86 -0.35 57.72 8.74
C SER A 86 0.43 58.21 10.00
N PRO A 87 1.46 59.09 9.88
CA PRO A 87 2.67 58.97 9.05
C PRO A 87 3.99 59.38 9.79
N ILE A 88 5.13 59.07 9.15
CA ILE A 88 6.46 59.75 9.16
C ILE A 88 7.03 60.25 10.52
N SER A 89 8.16 59.68 10.95
CA SER A 89 9.31 60.49 11.38
C SER A 89 10.63 59.70 11.32
N SER A 90 11.56 60.25 10.56
CA SER A 90 12.98 59.93 10.48
C SER A 90 13.70 60.10 11.82
N MET A 91 14.65 59.22 12.14
CA MET A 91 16.00 59.62 12.61
C MET A 91 17.01 58.48 12.39
N LEU A 92 18.06 58.84 11.65
CA LEU A 92 19.39 58.26 11.66
C LEU A 92 19.94 58.18 13.09
N LEU A 93 20.64 57.09 13.43
CA LEU A 93 21.97 57.18 14.06
C LEU A 93 22.68 55.82 14.07
N GLU A 94 24.00 55.94 13.94
CA GLU A 94 25.00 54.91 13.73
C GLU A 94 25.36 54.13 15.01
N PHE A 95 25.95 52.94 14.79
CA PHE A 95 26.81 52.06 15.61
C PHE A 95 27.50 52.67 16.87
N PRO A 96 27.91 51.86 17.90
CA PRO A 96 28.73 50.66 17.68
C PRO A 96 28.67 49.48 18.68
N LEU A 97 29.34 48.42 18.20
CA LEU A 97 29.97 47.28 18.88
C LEU A 97 30.35 47.51 20.36
N GLY A 98 29.96 46.57 21.23
CA GLY A 98 30.44 46.49 22.61
C GLY A 98 30.13 45.13 23.23
N THR A 99 31.19 44.37 23.47
CA THR A 99 31.26 43.02 24.04
C THR A 99 30.87 42.97 25.53
N LEU A 100 30.42 41.79 25.99
CA LEU A 100 30.70 41.10 27.28
C LEU A 100 29.54 40.77 28.22
N ILE A 101 29.53 39.47 28.56
CA ILE A 101 29.23 38.81 29.83
C ILE A 101 27.78 38.37 30.08
N GLY A 102 27.67 37.09 30.40
CA GLY A 102 26.42 36.39 30.63
C GLY A 102 25.79 36.66 31.99
N THR A 103 24.57 36.19 32.13
CA THR A 103 24.01 35.69 33.39
C THR A 103 22.78 34.85 33.04
N GLU A 104 22.72 33.67 33.63
CA GLU A 104 21.61 32.73 33.56
C GLU A 104 20.63 33.02 34.73
N PRO A 105 19.57 32.23 34.95
CA PRO A 105 18.20 32.52 34.55
C PRO A 105 17.28 32.88 35.73
N ASP A 106 16.16 33.58 35.46
CA ASP A 106 15.06 33.68 36.41
C ASP A 106 13.70 33.37 35.76
N THR A 107 13.05 32.38 36.35
CA THR A 107 11.63 32.01 36.21
C THR A 107 10.67 33.11 36.65
N PRO A 108 9.47 33.18 36.04
CA PRO A 108 8.25 33.38 36.83
C PRO A 108 7.15 32.37 36.45
N SER A 109 6.56 31.68 37.44
CA SER A 109 5.27 31.98 38.10
C SER A 109 4.10 32.08 37.11
N LYS A 110 3.26 31.04 36.94
CA LYS A 110 2.02 30.75 37.70
C LYS A 110 1.11 31.98 37.89
N ASP A 111 0.01 31.96 37.14
CA ASP A 111 -1.37 32.43 37.39
C ASP A 111 -2.02 32.55 35.99
N SER A 112 -3.28 32.26 35.69
CA SER A 112 -4.50 31.96 36.43
C SER A 112 -5.51 31.42 35.38
N PHE A 113 -6.31 30.42 35.72
CA PHE A 113 -7.42 29.94 34.88
C PHE A 113 -8.74 30.56 35.37
N PRO A 114 -9.57 31.15 34.50
CA PRO A 114 -10.97 31.40 34.83
C PRO A 114 -11.87 30.26 34.35
N GLN A 115 -12.85 29.97 35.21
CA GLN A 115 -13.89 28.96 35.08
C GLN A 115 -14.79 29.19 33.86
N SER A 116 -15.05 28.12 33.12
CA SER A 116 -16.05 28.05 32.06
C SER A 116 -17.42 27.74 32.65
N SER A 117 -18.36 28.67 32.45
CA SER A 117 -19.77 28.54 32.80
C SER A 117 -20.56 27.85 31.68
N ASN A 118 -21.50 27.00 32.08
CA ASN A 118 -22.48 26.28 31.26
C ASN A 118 -23.25 27.19 30.29
N PRO A 119 -23.61 26.70 29.07
CA PRO A 119 -24.68 27.30 28.31
C PRO A 119 -26.00 26.51 28.42
N LYS A 120 -27.05 27.31 28.57
CA LYS A 120 -28.48 27.01 28.49
C LYS A 120 -28.87 26.33 27.17
N SER A 121 -29.80 25.39 27.32
CA SER A 121 -30.68 24.82 26.30
C SER A 121 -31.49 25.88 25.55
N SER A 122 -31.63 25.71 24.23
CA SER A 122 -32.59 26.42 23.36
C SER A 122 -32.91 25.57 22.12
N PRO A 123 -34.05 25.82 21.43
CA PRO A 123 -34.97 24.77 20.98
C PRO A 123 -34.94 24.43 19.48
N LEU A 124 -35.59 23.30 19.16
CA LEU A 124 -35.80 22.70 17.84
C LEU A 124 -36.57 23.60 16.85
N PRO A 125 -36.28 23.52 15.53
CA PRO A 125 -37.08 24.17 14.50
C PRO A 125 -38.27 23.29 14.00
N PRO A 126 -39.31 23.90 13.41
CA PRO A 126 -40.54 23.22 13.04
C PRO A 126 -40.46 22.48 11.69
N GLU A 127 -41.24 21.41 11.59
CA GLU A 127 -41.44 20.55 10.43
C GLU A 127 -41.93 21.32 9.19
N ALA A 128 -41.26 21.11 8.05
CA ALA A 128 -41.69 21.57 6.75
C ALA A 128 -42.59 20.51 6.08
N SER A 129 -43.78 20.95 5.70
CA SER A 129 -44.87 20.20 5.11
C SER A 129 -44.52 19.62 3.75
N ILE A 130 -44.70 18.31 3.59
CA ILE A 130 -44.54 17.59 2.32
C ILE A 130 -45.78 17.85 1.45
N ALA A 131 -45.59 18.45 0.28
CA ALA A 131 -46.63 18.62 -0.73
C ALA A 131 -46.90 17.29 -1.45
N THR A 132 -48.14 16.81 -1.31
CA THR A 132 -48.70 15.64 -1.98
C THR A 132 -48.83 15.89 -3.48
N VAL A 133 -48.02 15.21 -4.30
CA VAL A 133 -48.16 15.20 -5.77
C VAL A 133 -49.13 14.10 -6.19
N ASN A 134 -50.16 14.52 -6.90
CA ASN A 134 -51.32 13.75 -7.36
C ASN A 134 -50.94 12.87 -8.57
N PRO A 135 -51.11 11.54 -8.55
CA PRO A 135 -50.82 10.68 -9.69
C PRO A 135 -52.10 10.47 -10.49
N ASN A 136 -52.31 11.22 -11.58
CA ASN A 136 -53.39 10.88 -12.51
C ASN A 136 -53.06 11.20 -13.97
N LYS A 137 -53.24 10.16 -14.79
CA LYS A 137 -53.41 10.14 -16.25
C LYS A 137 -52.16 10.33 -17.13
N MET A 138 -51.44 9.24 -17.36
CA MET A 138 -50.86 8.98 -18.69
C MET A 138 -51.68 7.88 -19.38
N LYS A 139 -52.39 8.28 -20.44
CA LYS A 139 -53.10 7.42 -21.38
C LYS A 139 -52.10 6.59 -22.19
N GLY A 140 -52.54 5.40 -22.58
CA GLY A 140 -51.72 4.32 -23.11
C GLY A 140 -50.91 4.69 -24.35
N GLN A 141 -49.59 4.60 -24.20
CA GLN A 141 -48.71 4.25 -25.30
C GLN A 141 -48.75 2.74 -25.46
N THR A 142 -49.26 2.28 -26.60
CA THR A 142 -49.08 0.92 -27.09
C THR A 142 -47.60 0.58 -27.04
N LYS A 143 -47.24 -0.43 -26.25
CA LYS A 143 -45.89 -1.00 -26.18
C LYS A 143 -45.59 -1.64 -27.53
N GLU A 144 -45.11 -0.83 -28.48
CA GLU A 144 -44.40 -1.37 -29.63
C GLU A 144 -43.23 -2.16 -29.06
N SER A 145 -43.24 -3.46 -29.36
CA SER A 145 -42.18 -4.39 -29.02
C SER A 145 -40.87 -3.79 -29.47
N CYS A 146 -40.03 -3.37 -28.51
CA CYS A 146 -38.64 -2.98 -28.75
C CYS A 146 -37.90 -4.22 -29.26
N HIS A 147 -38.12 -4.58 -30.53
CA HIS A 147 -37.20 -5.40 -31.27
C HIS A 147 -35.85 -4.73 -31.14
N SER A 148 -34.97 -5.39 -30.40
CA SER A 148 -33.62 -4.94 -30.09
C SER A 148 -33.02 -4.28 -31.32
N THR A 149 -32.58 -3.02 -31.19
CA THR A 149 -31.93 -2.23 -32.24
C THR A 149 -30.81 -3.01 -32.94
N ILE A 150 -30.22 -4.00 -32.26
CA ILE A 150 -29.22 -4.92 -32.76
C ILE A 150 -29.80 -5.88 -33.81
N HIS A 151 -30.97 -6.48 -33.58
CA HIS A 151 -31.60 -7.38 -34.55
C HIS A 151 -31.95 -6.65 -35.85
N LYS A 152 -32.48 -5.43 -35.75
CA LYS A 152 -32.77 -4.59 -36.91
C LYS A 152 -31.48 -4.23 -37.68
N ALA A 153 -30.40 -3.90 -36.97
CA ALA A 153 -29.09 -3.65 -37.60
C ALA A 153 -28.52 -4.89 -38.31
N ILE A 154 -28.75 -6.10 -37.78
CA ILE A 154 -28.35 -7.36 -38.41
C ILE A 154 -29.18 -7.64 -39.68
N GLU A 155 -30.50 -7.40 -39.63
CA GLU A 155 -31.38 -7.56 -40.79
C GLU A 155 -31.07 -6.53 -41.89
N ASP A 156 -30.86 -5.26 -41.53
CA ASP A 156 -30.46 -4.19 -42.44
C ASP A 156 -29.11 -4.52 -43.12
N GLN A 157 -28.17 -5.15 -42.38
CA GLN A 157 -26.91 -5.63 -42.95
C GLN A 157 -27.11 -6.77 -43.95
N LYS A 158 -28.02 -7.73 -43.66
CA LYS A 158 -28.37 -8.81 -44.60
C LYS A 158 -29.06 -8.29 -45.86
N ALA A 159 -29.88 -7.24 -45.72
CA ALA A 159 -30.54 -6.57 -46.83
C ALA A 159 -29.61 -5.65 -47.66
N GLY A 160 -28.33 -5.54 -47.30
CA GLY A 160 -27.37 -4.66 -47.97
C GLY A 160 -27.55 -3.17 -47.65
N GLN A 161 -28.46 -2.80 -46.75
CA GLN A 161 -28.67 -1.43 -46.27
C GLN A 161 -27.83 -1.15 -45.02
N THR A 162 -26.52 -1.31 -45.10
CA THR A 162 -25.64 -0.94 -43.98
C THR A 162 -25.57 0.58 -43.82
N ARG A 163 -26.17 1.13 -42.77
CA ARG A 163 -26.02 2.53 -42.35
C ARG A 163 -25.03 2.66 -41.19
N GLY A 164 -24.45 3.84 -41.02
CA GLY A 164 -23.57 4.16 -39.88
C GLY A 164 -22.23 3.40 -39.90
N LEU A 165 -21.74 3.01 -38.72
CA LEU A 165 -20.43 2.37 -38.55
C LEU A 165 -20.35 0.98 -39.21
N MET A 166 -21.48 0.29 -39.35
CA MET A 166 -21.55 -1.06 -39.92
C MET A 166 -21.12 -1.13 -41.39
N LYS A 167 -21.14 -0.01 -42.12
CA LYS A 167 -20.67 0.06 -43.52
C LYS A 167 -19.17 -0.22 -43.67
N PHE A 168 -18.40 -0.06 -42.59
CA PHE A 168 -16.97 -0.32 -42.56
C PHE A 168 -16.62 -1.74 -42.09
N LEU A 169 -17.60 -2.47 -41.54
CA LEU A 169 -17.40 -3.82 -41.03
C LEU A 169 -17.72 -4.83 -42.14
N LYS A 170 -16.67 -5.49 -42.66
CA LYS A 170 -16.85 -6.60 -43.60
C LYS A 170 -17.45 -7.80 -42.86
N PRO A 171 -18.53 -8.42 -43.38
CA PRO A 171 -19.06 -9.65 -42.83
C PRO A 171 -17.97 -10.72 -42.75
N CYS A 172 -17.70 -11.22 -41.56
CA CYS A 172 -16.77 -12.33 -41.36
C CYS A 172 -17.55 -13.63 -41.49
N THR A 173 -17.13 -14.52 -42.40
CA THR A 173 -17.71 -15.86 -42.47
C THR A 173 -17.34 -16.64 -41.20
N ARG A 174 -18.21 -17.55 -40.78
CA ARG A 174 -17.98 -18.38 -39.58
C ARG A 174 -16.63 -19.11 -39.64
N ASP A 175 -16.22 -19.54 -40.83
CA ASP A 175 -14.94 -20.24 -41.04
C ASP A 175 -13.73 -19.31 -40.91
N LYS A 176 -13.83 -18.06 -41.38
CA LYS A 176 -12.79 -17.05 -41.17
C LYS A 176 -12.64 -16.70 -39.70
N LEU A 177 -13.75 -16.60 -38.96
CA LEU A 177 -13.70 -16.37 -37.51
C LEU A 177 -13.04 -17.54 -36.78
N LYS A 178 -13.39 -18.78 -37.13
CA LYS A 178 -12.73 -19.98 -36.56
C LYS A 178 -11.23 -19.98 -36.85
N ALA A 179 -10.82 -19.68 -38.07
CA ALA A 179 -9.41 -19.61 -38.44
C ALA A 179 -8.66 -18.50 -37.66
N GLN A 180 -9.29 -17.35 -37.43
CA GLN A 180 -8.71 -16.30 -36.59
C GLN A 180 -8.58 -16.72 -35.13
N LEU A 181 -9.60 -17.38 -34.57
CA LEU A 181 -9.56 -17.88 -33.21
C LEU A 181 -8.45 -18.92 -33.02
N THR A 182 -8.25 -19.84 -33.97
CA THR A 182 -7.15 -20.82 -33.90
C THR A 182 -5.77 -20.17 -33.91
N VAL A 183 -5.59 -19.07 -34.66
CA VAL A 183 -4.33 -18.32 -34.67
C VAL A 183 -4.10 -17.59 -33.35
N VAL A 184 -5.16 -17.03 -32.77
CA VAL A 184 -5.10 -16.36 -31.46
C VAL A 184 -4.80 -17.37 -30.36
N GLU A 185 -5.45 -18.54 -30.38
CA GLU A 185 -5.24 -19.62 -29.42
C GLU A 185 -3.80 -20.15 -29.48
N ALA A 186 -3.26 -20.41 -30.67
CA ALA A 186 -1.87 -20.83 -30.84
C ALA A 186 -0.87 -19.78 -30.32
N LYS A 187 -1.12 -18.48 -30.58
CA LYS A 187 -0.27 -17.39 -30.04
C LYS A 187 -0.36 -17.28 -28.52
N LEU A 188 -1.54 -17.55 -27.97
CA LEU A 188 -1.74 -17.54 -26.53
C LEU A 188 -0.94 -18.68 -25.90
N GLU A 189 -1.04 -19.89 -26.45
CA GLU A 189 -0.31 -21.08 -26.01
C GLU A 189 1.21 -20.88 -26.05
N GLU A 190 1.74 -20.33 -27.15
CA GLU A 190 3.16 -19.95 -27.27
C GLU A 190 3.57 -18.92 -26.20
N GLY A 191 2.69 -17.97 -25.89
CA GLY A 191 2.91 -16.99 -24.82
C GLY A 191 2.97 -17.62 -23.43
N TRP A 192 2.13 -18.63 -23.17
CA TRP A 192 2.14 -19.40 -21.91
C TRP A 192 3.37 -20.29 -21.77
N GLU A 193 3.86 -20.87 -22.86
CA GLU A 193 5.13 -21.62 -22.87
C GLU A 193 6.32 -20.71 -22.55
N ARG A 194 6.44 -19.56 -23.23
CA ARG A 194 7.50 -18.58 -22.94
C ARG A 194 7.46 -18.07 -21.50
N ALA A 195 6.25 -17.89 -20.94
CA ALA A 195 6.11 -17.50 -19.54
C ALA A 195 6.57 -18.60 -18.57
N ARG A 196 6.25 -19.87 -18.86
CA ARG A 196 6.73 -21.02 -18.06
C ARG A 196 8.24 -21.15 -18.09
N GLU A 197 8.87 -21.05 -19.26
CA GLU A 197 10.32 -21.10 -19.41
C GLU A 197 11.01 -19.98 -18.60
N PHE A 198 10.45 -18.77 -18.62
CA PHE A 198 10.97 -17.65 -17.85
C PHE A 198 10.89 -17.90 -16.33
N ASP A 199 9.76 -18.41 -15.86
CA ASP A 199 9.55 -18.74 -14.44
C ASP A 199 10.52 -19.84 -13.96
N GLU A 200 10.74 -20.89 -14.78
CA GLU A 200 11.70 -21.94 -14.49
C GLU A 200 13.14 -21.40 -14.41
N LEU A 201 13.53 -20.53 -15.33
CA LEU A 201 14.85 -19.91 -15.35
C LEU A 201 15.08 -18.99 -14.15
N GLU A 202 14.05 -18.24 -13.74
CA GLU A 202 14.09 -17.41 -12.53
C GLU A 202 14.19 -18.26 -11.26
N GLU A 203 13.48 -19.38 -11.19
CA GLU A 203 13.59 -20.33 -10.07
C GLU A 203 15.02 -20.92 -9.98
N GLN A 204 15.61 -21.30 -11.11
CA GLN A 204 17.00 -21.79 -11.16
C GLN A 204 17.99 -20.71 -10.69
N ARG A 205 17.81 -19.47 -11.12
CA ARG A 205 18.63 -18.33 -10.69
C ARG A 205 18.51 -18.09 -9.18
N GLN A 206 17.31 -18.20 -8.62
CA GLN A 206 17.09 -18.08 -7.17
C GLN A 206 17.77 -19.23 -6.41
N LYS A 207 17.65 -20.48 -6.88
CA LYS A 207 18.34 -21.64 -6.28
C LYS A 207 19.86 -21.45 -6.27
N MET A 208 20.44 -20.96 -7.36
CA MET A 208 21.88 -20.63 -7.44
C MET A 208 22.28 -19.53 -6.45
N LYS A 209 21.48 -18.47 -6.33
CA LYS A 209 21.74 -17.38 -5.38
C LYS A 209 21.68 -17.85 -3.92
N VAL A 210 20.73 -18.70 -3.57
CA VAL A 210 20.62 -19.29 -2.22
C VAL A 210 21.80 -20.21 -1.92
N ARG A 211 22.20 -21.06 -2.88
CA ARG A 211 23.40 -21.92 -2.75
C ARG A 211 24.67 -21.09 -2.53
N GLY A 212 24.87 -20.04 -3.33
CA GLY A 212 25.99 -19.11 -3.17
C GLY A 212 26.01 -18.45 -1.80
N GLY A 213 24.87 -17.92 -1.34
CA GLY A 213 24.76 -17.30 -0.01
C GLY A 213 25.00 -18.26 1.15
N ASN A 214 24.57 -19.51 1.05
CA ASN A 214 24.85 -20.53 2.08
C ASN A 214 26.32 -20.91 2.12
N ASN A 215 26.96 -21.09 0.96
CA ASN A 215 28.39 -21.39 0.87
C ASN A 215 29.22 -20.24 1.48
N GLU A 216 28.87 -18.99 1.16
CA GLU A 216 29.55 -17.81 1.72
C GLU A 216 29.42 -17.73 3.25
N ARG A 217 28.21 -17.96 3.78
CA ARG A 217 27.99 -18.02 5.24
C ARG A 217 28.80 -19.13 5.89
N GLN A 218 28.89 -20.29 5.24
CA GLN A 218 29.66 -21.41 5.75
C GLN A 218 31.16 -21.12 5.74
N CYS A 219 31.69 -20.51 4.67
CA CYS A 219 33.08 -20.05 4.60
C CYS A 219 33.37 -19.02 5.71
N LYS A 220 32.54 -17.98 5.86
CA LYS A 220 32.68 -16.98 6.93
C LYS A 220 32.59 -17.60 8.33
N HIS A 221 31.74 -18.61 8.51
CA HIS A 221 31.64 -19.32 9.79
C HIS A 221 32.90 -20.13 10.10
N ARG A 222 33.43 -20.89 9.12
CA ARG A 222 34.70 -21.62 9.26
C ARG A 222 35.85 -20.68 9.54
N GLN A 223 35.91 -19.53 8.85
CA GLN A 223 36.91 -18.51 9.09
C GLN A 223 36.85 -17.97 10.52
N LYS A 224 35.65 -17.63 11.03
CA LYS A 224 35.49 -17.20 12.43
C LYS A 224 35.93 -18.26 13.44
N ILE A 225 35.68 -19.54 13.16
CA ILE A 225 36.15 -20.64 14.01
C ILE A 225 37.68 -20.69 14.00
N CYS A 226 38.31 -20.66 12.83
CA CYS A 226 39.77 -20.62 12.72
C CYS A 226 40.37 -19.41 13.46
N ASP A 227 39.78 -18.22 13.32
CA ASP A 227 40.24 -17.00 14.00
C ASP A 227 40.15 -17.13 15.53
N LEU A 228 39.12 -17.82 16.05
CA LEU A 228 38.97 -18.10 17.47
C LEU A 228 40.01 -19.14 17.95
N GLU A 229 40.22 -20.23 17.20
CA GLU A 229 41.25 -21.23 17.51
C GLU A 229 42.66 -20.60 17.53
N ILE A 230 42.95 -19.67 16.60
CA ILE A 230 44.20 -18.90 16.58
C ILE A 230 44.32 -18.02 17.84
N LYS A 231 43.27 -17.29 18.21
CA LYS A 231 43.26 -16.45 19.43
C LYS A 231 43.45 -17.25 20.71
N GLN A 232 42.98 -18.51 20.74
CA GLN A 232 43.13 -19.42 21.87
C GLN A 232 44.48 -20.17 21.85
N ASN A 233 45.37 -19.87 20.90
CA ASN A 233 46.65 -20.55 20.67
C ASN A 233 46.52 -22.07 20.36
N GLU A 234 45.32 -22.54 20.00
CA GLU A 234 45.07 -23.93 19.62
C GLU A 234 45.52 -24.23 18.17
N CYS A 235 45.53 -23.20 17.32
CA CYS A 235 45.92 -23.30 15.92
C CYS A 235 46.99 -22.24 15.56
N THR A 236 47.91 -22.57 14.65
CA THR A 236 48.86 -21.58 14.12
C THR A 236 48.15 -20.60 13.17
N PRO A 237 48.70 -19.40 12.93
CA PRO A 237 48.19 -18.48 11.91
C PRO A 237 48.09 -19.09 10.49
N GLY A 238 48.80 -20.19 10.22
CA GLY A 238 48.70 -20.95 8.96
C GLY A 238 47.61 -22.02 8.94
N GLY A 239 46.76 -22.10 9.97
CA GLY A 239 45.66 -23.09 10.05
C GLY A 239 46.10 -24.51 10.40
N THR A 240 47.37 -24.71 10.77
CA THR A 240 47.85 -26.02 11.23
C THR A 240 47.49 -26.18 12.70
N LYS A 241 46.61 -27.15 13.00
CA LYS A 241 46.29 -27.49 14.39
C LYS A 241 47.57 -27.93 15.09
N ARG A 242 47.93 -27.24 16.18
CA ARG A 242 49.02 -27.70 17.01
C ARG A 242 48.51 -28.94 17.73
N ASN A 243 49.19 -30.07 17.53
CA ASN A 243 49.03 -31.24 18.38
C ASN A 243 49.59 -30.89 19.76
N LEU A 244 48.88 -30.01 20.48
CA LEU A 244 49.06 -29.87 21.91
C LEU A 244 48.72 -31.24 22.48
N LYS A 245 49.76 -31.97 22.90
CA LYS A 245 49.63 -33.09 23.81
C LYS A 245 48.90 -32.51 25.02
N ARG A 246 47.57 -32.63 25.05
CA ARG A 246 46.78 -32.26 26.21
C ARG A 246 47.45 -33.01 27.36
N PRO A 247 47.97 -32.31 28.39
CA PRO A 247 48.36 -33.02 29.59
C PRO A 247 47.11 -33.80 30.01
N MET A 248 47.22 -35.13 30.09
CA MET A 248 46.17 -35.95 30.65
C MET A 248 45.91 -35.39 32.03
N LEU A 249 44.85 -34.59 32.16
CA LEU A 249 44.29 -34.25 33.45
C LEU A 249 43.87 -35.59 34.05
N ASP A 250 44.61 -35.94 35.11
CA ASP A 250 44.44 -37.15 35.88
C ASP A 250 42.97 -37.27 36.32
N LEU A 251 42.25 -38.18 35.69
CA LEU A 251 40.81 -38.41 35.85
C LEU A 251 40.49 -39.23 37.11
N SER A 252 41.43 -39.36 38.05
CA SER A 252 41.29 -40.17 39.25
C SER A 252 40.32 -39.61 40.31
N SER A 253 39.64 -38.48 40.07
CA SER A 253 38.81 -37.81 41.11
C SER A 253 37.33 -37.54 40.74
N MET A 254 36.71 -38.23 39.78
CA MET A 254 35.25 -38.16 39.60
C MET A 254 34.63 -39.55 39.57
N LYS A 255 34.51 -40.12 40.77
CA LYS A 255 33.63 -41.24 41.07
C LYS A 255 32.20 -40.71 41.21
N ASP A 256 31.29 -41.42 40.55
CA ASP A 256 29.87 -41.54 40.87
C ASP A 256 28.97 -40.32 40.64
N CYS A 257 28.37 -40.25 39.44
CA CYS A 257 26.93 -40.02 39.22
C CYS A 257 26.61 -40.00 37.71
N SER A 258 26.21 -41.14 37.14
CA SER A 258 25.64 -41.20 35.80
C SER A 258 24.17 -41.62 35.84
N PRO A 259 23.20 -40.73 35.53
CA PRO A 259 21.89 -41.15 35.07
C PRO A 259 21.96 -41.43 33.56
N LYS A 260 21.43 -42.58 33.15
CA LYS A 260 21.24 -42.96 31.75
C LYS A 260 20.30 -41.96 31.06
N ILE A 261 20.83 -41.10 30.20
CA ILE A 261 20.04 -40.19 29.35
C ILE A 261 19.79 -40.88 28.01
N SER A 262 18.51 -41.15 27.72
CA SER A 262 18.03 -41.77 26.48
C SER A 262 18.30 -40.89 25.24
N CYS A 263 18.87 -41.48 24.18
CA CYS A 263 19.33 -40.82 22.95
C CYS A 263 18.26 -40.22 22.01
N SER A 264 16.99 -40.08 22.40
CA SER A 264 15.95 -39.53 21.51
C SER A 264 15.86 -37.99 21.49
N SER A 265 16.74 -37.27 22.20
CA SER A 265 16.66 -35.80 22.36
C SER A 265 17.96 -35.04 22.05
N ILE A 266 18.85 -35.61 21.23
CA ILE A 266 20.17 -34.99 20.93
C ILE A 266 20.04 -33.74 20.03
N ALA A 267 19.01 -33.65 19.19
CA ALA A 267 18.78 -32.50 18.31
C ALA A 267 18.27 -31.24 19.04
N LYS A 268 17.68 -31.38 20.25
CA LYS A 268 17.25 -30.23 21.07
C LYS A 268 18.33 -29.75 22.04
N LEU A 269 19.22 -30.64 22.50
CA LEU A 269 20.30 -30.32 23.45
C LEU A 269 21.53 -29.67 22.80
N THR A 270 21.70 -29.79 21.48
CA THR A 270 22.84 -29.21 20.74
C THR A 270 22.67 -27.71 20.41
N ARG A 271 21.59 -27.05 20.86
CA ARG A 271 21.47 -25.59 20.82
C ARG A 271 21.94 -25.02 22.16
N PRO A 272 23.19 -24.51 22.29
CA PRO A 272 23.86 -24.28 23.59
C PRO A 272 23.27 -23.16 24.47
N ASN A 273 22.08 -22.63 24.16
CA ASN A 273 21.57 -21.42 24.80
C ASN A 273 20.04 -21.33 24.91
N HIS A 274 19.29 -22.38 24.55
CA HIS A 274 17.83 -22.29 24.68
C HIS A 274 17.40 -22.39 26.15
N ALA A 275 17.93 -23.36 26.89
CA ALA A 275 17.60 -23.54 28.31
C ALA A 275 18.03 -22.31 29.16
N ALA A 276 19.22 -21.76 28.91
CA ALA A 276 19.70 -20.56 29.59
C ALA A 276 18.81 -19.33 29.29
N LYS A 277 18.43 -19.11 28.03
CA LYS A 277 17.52 -18.00 27.66
C LYS A 277 16.11 -18.16 28.20
N GLU A 278 15.60 -19.40 28.25
CA GLU A 278 14.27 -19.68 28.82
C GLU A 278 14.28 -19.43 30.34
N HIS A 279 15.33 -19.89 31.03
CA HIS A 279 15.51 -19.67 32.46
C HIS A 279 15.67 -18.17 32.78
N GLU A 280 16.42 -17.42 31.96
CA GLU A 280 16.56 -15.96 32.10
C GLU A 280 15.23 -15.21 31.85
N ARG A 281 14.42 -15.65 30.87
CA ARG A 281 13.08 -15.10 30.62
C ARG A 281 12.13 -15.33 31.80
N GLN A 282 12.13 -16.55 32.35
CA GLN A 282 11.31 -16.87 33.53
C GLN A 282 11.78 -16.13 34.78
N HIS A 283 13.09 -15.96 34.96
CA HIS A 283 13.65 -15.23 36.10
C HIS A 283 13.38 -13.73 36.01
N LYS A 284 13.41 -13.14 34.81
CA LYS A 284 13.01 -11.75 34.55
C LYS A 284 11.51 -11.54 34.75
N GLN A 285 10.66 -12.49 34.31
CA GLN A 285 9.22 -12.41 34.57
C GLN A 285 8.89 -12.45 36.07
N LYS A 286 9.59 -13.26 36.87
CA LYS A 286 9.36 -13.35 38.33
C LYS A 286 9.92 -12.17 39.13
N LYS A 287 11.04 -11.56 38.70
CA LYS A 287 11.67 -10.41 39.41
C LYS A 287 11.06 -9.04 39.08
N CYS A 288 10.24 -8.92 38.04
CA CYS A 288 9.62 -7.64 37.66
C CYS A 288 8.29 -7.32 38.37
N THR A 289 8.03 -7.85 39.57
CA THR A 289 6.86 -7.46 40.40
C THR A 289 7.00 -6.06 41.01
N SER A 290 8.21 -5.49 41.03
CA SER A 290 8.50 -4.13 41.50
C SER A 290 8.38 -3.04 40.41
N GLY A 291 7.97 -3.39 39.19
CA GLY A 291 7.75 -2.42 38.11
C GLY A 291 6.36 -1.78 38.17
N ARG A 292 6.25 -0.49 37.84
CA ARG A 292 4.96 0.19 37.63
C ARG A 292 4.09 -0.68 36.71
N LYS A 293 2.93 -1.14 37.20
CA LYS A 293 1.98 -1.95 36.42
C LYS A 293 1.71 -1.24 35.09
N ARG A 294 1.85 -1.96 33.98
CA ARG A 294 1.50 -1.42 32.66
C ARG A 294 -0.01 -1.15 32.68
N THR A 295 -0.38 0.13 32.68
CA THR A 295 -1.77 0.58 32.61
C THR A 295 -2.40 0.36 31.24
N HIS A 296 -1.57 0.11 30.21
CA HIS A 296 -2.04 -0.12 28.86
C HIS A 296 -1.70 -1.53 28.40
N GLU A 297 -2.72 -2.22 27.89
CA GLU A 297 -2.54 -3.48 27.18
C GLU A 297 -1.59 -3.28 26.00
N LYS A 298 -0.80 -4.32 25.72
CA LYS A 298 0.12 -4.31 24.58
C LYS A 298 -0.71 -4.34 23.30
N LYS A 299 -0.88 -3.19 22.65
CA LYS A 299 -1.44 -3.13 21.30
C LYS A 299 -0.42 -3.66 20.30
N ASP A 300 -0.87 -4.50 19.37
CA ASP A 300 -0.03 -4.92 18.26
C ASP A 300 0.34 -3.70 17.41
N ALA A 301 1.62 -3.61 17.05
CA ALA A 301 2.10 -2.51 16.20
C ALA A 301 1.49 -2.68 14.80
N VAL A 302 0.59 -1.76 14.43
CA VAL A 302 0.02 -1.71 13.09
C VAL A 302 0.99 -0.98 12.17
N TYR A 303 1.83 -1.76 11.48
CA TYR A 303 2.75 -1.23 10.49
C TYR A 303 2.00 -0.82 9.23
N HIS A 304 2.00 0.48 8.93
CA HIS A 304 1.54 1.00 7.65
C HIS A 304 2.73 1.01 6.69
N ASN A 305 2.57 0.42 5.51
CA ASN A 305 3.61 0.50 4.50
C ASN A 305 3.52 1.84 3.76
N TRP A 306 4.26 2.82 4.25
CA TRP A 306 4.36 4.14 3.61
C TRP A 306 5.08 4.11 2.25
N HIS A 307 5.88 3.07 2.02
CA HIS A 307 6.55 2.80 0.73
C HIS A 307 5.69 1.99 -0.23
N GLY A 308 4.39 1.81 0.06
CA GLY A 308 3.46 1.25 -0.91
C GLY A 308 3.42 2.14 -2.16
N PRO A 309 3.36 1.59 -3.38
CA PRO A 309 3.41 2.41 -4.61
C PRO A 309 2.37 3.54 -4.63
N PHE A 310 1.16 3.25 -4.14
CA PHE A 310 0.07 4.21 -4.10
C PHE A 310 0.32 5.34 -3.07
N THR A 311 0.71 5.00 -1.84
CA THR A 311 1.03 6.00 -0.82
C THR A 311 2.25 6.83 -1.21
N TRP A 312 3.24 6.19 -1.82
CA TRP A 312 4.46 6.84 -2.29
C TRP A 312 4.17 7.90 -3.35
N ILE A 313 3.37 7.58 -4.37
CA ILE A 313 2.96 8.54 -5.41
C ILE A 313 2.21 9.72 -4.81
N GLN A 314 1.33 9.49 -3.83
CA GLN A 314 0.61 10.57 -3.15
C GLN A 314 1.56 11.51 -2.39
N ILE A 315 2.61 10.96 -1.77
CA ILE A 315 3.62 11.76 -1.08
C ILE A 315 4.47 12.55 -2.10
N GLU A 316 4.90 11.93 -3.20
CA GLU A 316 5.63 12.64 -4.27
C GLU A 316 4.82 13.77 -4.87
N TYR A 317 3.53 13.54 -5.11
CA TYR A 317 2.62 14.57 -5.61
C TYR A 317 2.51 15.73 -4.62
N ALA A 318 2.38 15.44 -3.33
CA ALA A 318 2.29 16.46 -2.30
C ALA A 318 3.59 17.29 -2.18
N ILE A 319 4.76 16.67 -2.37
CA ILE A 319 6.07 17.35 -2.37
C ILE A 319 6.20 18.30 -3.57
N LYS A 320 5.71 17.87 -4.75
CA LYS A 320 5.76 18.69 -5.97
C LYS A 320 4.74 19.84 -5.97
N HIS A 321 3.80 19.84 -5.03
CA HIS A 321 2.71 20.80 -5.02
C HIS A 321 3.20 22.18 -4.55
N PRO A 322 3.05 23.25 -5.36
CA PRO A 322 3.68 24.56 -5.11
C PRO A 322 3.17 25.26 -3.84
N SER A 323 1.97 24.93 -3.37
CA SER A 323 1.40 25.49 -2.13
C SER A 323 1.84 24.77 -0.85
N VAL A 324 2.50 23.61 -0.96
CA VAL A 324 3.00 22.90 0.21
C VAL A 324 4.39 23.44 0.50
N MET A 325 4.50 24.30 1.51
CA MET A 325 5.81 24.70 2.02
C MET A 325 6.60 23.45 2.42
N TRP A 326 7.89 23.40 2.06
CA TRP A 326 8.80 22.28 2.28
C TRP A 326 9.03 21.90 3.75
N SER A 327 8.32 22.53 4.69
CA SER A 327 8.26 22.05 6.07
C SER A 327 7.62 20.65 6.11
N LEU A 328 8.38 19.68 6.63
CA LEU A 328 7.94 18.30 6.83
C LEU A 328 6.61 18.23 7.59
N SER A 329 6.42 19.09 8.58
CA SER A 329 5.18 19.19 9.35
C SER A 329 4.00 19.63 8.48
N CYS A 330 4.19 20.60 7.59
CA CYS A 330 3.16 21.05 6.65
C CYS A 330 2.82 19.97 5.64
N LEU A 331 3.81 19.24 5.12
CA LEU A 331 3.61 18.10 4.22
C LEU A 331 2.79 16.99 4.88
N VAL A 332 3.12 16.60 6.11
CA VAL A 332 2.35 15.58 6.84
C VAL A 332 0.94 16.05 7.14
N GLN A 333 0.74 17.32 7.53
CA GLN A 333 -0.60 17.88 7.73
C GLN A 333 -1.40 17.92 6.43
N TYR A 334 -0.77 18.29 5.32
CA TYR A 334 -1.39 18.28 4.00
C TYR A 334 -1.84 16.87 3.60
N LEU A 335 -0.98 15.86 3.76
CA LEU A 335 -1.31 14.47 3.47
C LEU A 335 -2.45 13.96 4.36
N LYS A 336 -2.40 14.25 5.67
CA LYS A 336 -3.50 13.92 6.60
C LYS A 336 -4.81 14.62 6.27
N LYS A 337 -4.75 15.85 5.75
CA LYS A 337 -5.94 16.58 5.30
C LYS A 337 -6.52 15.99 4.01
N LYS A 338 -5.66 15.54 3.10
CA LYS A 338 -6.05 14.94 1.81
C LYS A 338 -6.66 13.55 2.00
N ASP A 339 -6.04 12.70 2.80
CA ASP A 339 -6.55 11.39 3.16
C ASP A 339 -6.29 11.07 4.65
N PRO A 340 -7.24 11.40 5.55
CA PRO A 340 -7.07 11.21 6.98
C PRO A 340 -7.10 9.74 7.38
N VAL A 341 -7.60 8.84 6.54
CA VAL A 341 -7.68 7.41 6.84
C VAL A 341 -6.32 6.76 6.60
N ILE A 342 -5.74 6.99 5.42
CA ILE A 342 -4.45 6.42 5.04
C ILE A 342 -3.32 7.03 5.88
N PHE A 343 -3.28 8.36 6.01
CA PHE A 343 -2.15 9.06 6.64
C PHE A 343 -2.30 9.34 8.14
N LYS A 344 -3.33 8.80 8.81
CA LYS A 344 -3.57 9.02 10.25
C LYS A 344 -2.32 8.77 11.10
N GLY A 345 -1.62 7.67 10.80
CA GLY A 345 -0.42 7.22 11.52
C GLY A 345 0.89 7.78 11.00
N LEU A 346 0.88 8.64 9.96
CA LEU A 346 2.12 9.18 9.40
C LEU A 346 2.74 10.17 10.40
N ALA A 347 3.97 9.87 10.83
CA ALA A 347 4.76 10.73 11.71
C ALA A 347 5.74 11.57 10.89
N CYS A 348 6.04 12.79 11.36
CA CYS A 348 7.03 13.66 10.71
C CYS A 348 8.40 12.99 10.59
N SER A 349 8.84 12.27 11.64
CA SER A 349 10.11 11.54 11.65
C SER A 349 10.21 10.44 10.58
N THR A 350 9.09 9.86 10.17
CA THR A 350 9.06 8.88 9.07
C THR A 350 9.39 9.54 7.74
N VAL A 351 8.83 10.73 7.50
CA VAL A 351 9.09 11.49 6.27
C VAL A 351 10.50 12.09 6.30
N GLU A 352 10.95 12.56 7.46
CA GLU A 352 12.31 13.07 7.67
C GLU A 352 13.38 12.03 7.36
N GLY A 353 13.20 10.78 7.80
CA GLY A 353 14.11 9.68 7.44
C GLY A 353 14.08 9.32 5.95
N CYS A 354 13.04 9.73 5.21
CA CYS A 354 12.91 9.46 3.80
C CYS A 354 13.46 10.59 2.92
N ILE A 355 13.45 11.84 3.38
CA ILE A 355 13.85 13.02 2.61
C ILE A 355 15.21 13.52 3.09
N ASP A 356 16.17 13.60 2.16
CA ASP A 356 17.45 14.25 2.38
C ASP A 356 17.28 15.77 2.23
N CYS A 357 17.45 16.49 3.34
CA CYS A 357 17.33 17.94 3.43
C CYS A 357 18.67 18.68 3.28
N THR A 358 19.80 18.02 2.96
CA THR A 358 21.10 18.70 2.82
C THR A 358 21.23 19.59 1.57
N GLY A 359 20.11 19.96 0.93
CA GLY A 359 20.07 20.74 -0.31
C GLY A 359 18.65 20.85 -0.86
N LYS A 360 18.49 20.77 -2.18
CA LYS A 360 17.15 20.61 -2.79
C LYS A 360 16.55 19.30 -2.26
N PRO A 361 15.38 19.33 -1.61
CA PRO A 361 14.94 18.16 -0.89
C PRO A 361 14.65 17.04 -1.89
N ARG A 362 15.32 15.91 -1.65
CA ARG A 362 15.34 14.75 -2.53
C ARG A 362 15.09 13.51 -1.69
N TRP A 363 14.57 12.46 -2.29
CA TRP A 363 14.48 11.19 -1.59
C TRP A 363 15.87 10.66 -1.26
N THR A 364 16.03 10.14 -0.04
CA THR A 364 17.23 9.40 0.34
C THR A 364 17.34 8.15 -0.54
N GLU A 365 18.57 7.75 -0.86
CA GLU A 365 18.81 6.57 -1.69
C GLU A 365 18.24 5.30 -1.03
N ALA A 366 18.22 5.26 0.30
CA ALA A 366 17.59 4.20 1.08
C ALA A 366 16.07 4.15 0.86
N ALA A 367 15.38 5.30 0.86
CA ALA A 367 13.95 5.36 0.64
C ALA A 367 13.58 4.97 -0.80
N LEU A 368 14.38 5.38 -1.79
CA LEU A 368 14.21 4.94 -3.19
C LEU A 368 14.38 3.43 -3.33
N ARG A 369 15.43 2.85 -2.74
CA ARG A 369 15.62 1.38 -2.73
C ARG A 369 14.46 0.66 -2.03
N MET A 370 13.92 1.22 -0.95
CA MET A 370 12.75 0.63 -0.26
C MET A 370 11.48 0.72 -1.11
N ALA A 371 11.28 1.82 -1.84
CA ALA A 371 10.16 1.95 -2.78
C ALA A 371 10.28 0.95 -3.94
N GLU A 372 11.49 0.74 -4.47
CA GLU A 372 11.75 -0.28 -5.51
C GLU A 372 11.56 -1.71 -5.02
N LEU A 373 11.99 -2.01 -3.79
CA LEU A 373 11.82 -3.31 -3.15
C LEU A 373 10.37 -3.57 -2.69
N GLY A 374 9.52 -2.54 -2.67
CA GLY A 374 8.15 -2.62 -2.20
C GLY A 374 8.06 -2.90 -0.69
N ASN A 375 7.13 -3.78 -0.28
CA ASN A 375 6.80 -4.12 1.12
C ASN A 375 7.97 -4.80 1.90
N GLY A 376 9.18 -4.24 1.98
CA GLY A 376 10.21 -4.57 2.98
C GLY A 376 10.44 -6.07 3.27
N GLY A 377 10.45 -6.92 2.24
CA GLY A 377 10.61 -8.39 2.36
C GLY A 377 9.37 -9.16 2.85
N ARG A 378 8.27 -8.48 3.19
CA ARG A 378 6.95 -9.11 3.32
C ARG A 378 6.35 -9.23 1.93
N LYS A 379 6.19 -10.47 1.48
CA LYS A 379 5.53 -10.80 0.22
C LYS A 379 4.13 -10.17 0.20
N GLY A 380 3.97 -9.05 -0.50
CA GLY A 380 2.66 -8.43 -0.71
C GLY A 380 1.73 -9.39 -1.46
N ILE A 381 0.41 -9.17 -1.40
CA ILE A 381 -0.59 -10.04 -2.06
C ILE A 381 -0.27 -10.25 -3.55
N PHE A 382 0.34 -9.27 -4.20
CA PHE A 382 0.71 -9.32 -5.61
C PHE A 382 2.11 -9.89 -5.90
N THR A 383 2.88 -10.29 -4.90
CA THR A 383 4.25 -10.81 -5.14
C THR A 383 4.29 -12.14 -5.88
N ASN A 384 3.19 -12.90 -5.88
CA ASN A 384 3.03 -14.09 -6.72
C ASN A 384 2.51 -13.75 -8.13
N TYR A 385 2.27 -12.47 -8.43
CA TYR A 385 1.64 -11.98 -9.67
C TYR A 385 2.45 -10.81 -10.24
N SER A 386 3.75 -11.03 -10.50
CA SER A 386 4.69 -9.99 -10.95
C SER A 386 4.25 -9.28 -12.24
N ALA A 387 3.55 -9.98 -13.14
CA ALA A 387 2.97 -9.40 -14.35
C ALA A 387 1.89 -8.36 -14.04
N VAL A 388 1.02 -8.63 -13.05
CA VAL A 388 -0.04 -7.71 -12.61
C VAL A 388 0.58 -6.48 -11.95
N GLU A 389 1.58 -6.67 -11.11
CA GLU A 389 2.32 -5.57 -10.47
C GLU A 389 3.00 -4.65 -11.51
N LYS A 390 3.68 -5.23 -12.50
CA LYS A 390 4.29 -4.46 -13.60
C LYS A 390 3.24 -3.69 -14.43
N ALA A 391 2.08 -4.30 -14.71
CA ALA A 391 1.00 -3.64 -15.43
C ALA A 391 0.43 -2.45 -14.64
N ILE A 392 0.18 -2.62 -13.34
CA ILE A 392 -0.27 -1.55 -12.44
C ILE A 392 0.77 -0.42 -12.39
N MET A 393 2.06 -0.74 -12.20
CA MET A 393 3.13 0.27 -12.13
C MET A 393 3.30 1.02 -13.44
N LYS A 394 3.20 0.34 -14.59
CA LYS A 394 3.24 0.98 -15.91
C LYS A 394 2.07 1.97 -16.05
N HIS A 395 0.89 1.59 -15.59
CA HIS A 395 -0.28 2.47 -15.60
C HIS A 395 -0.13 3.68 -14.69
N LEU A 396 0.31 3.48 -13.45
CA LEU A 396 0.52 4.56 -12.50
C LEU A 396 1.57 5.57 -13.01
N LYS A 397 2.66 5.09 -13.62
CA LYS A 397 3.65 5.97 -14.26
C LYS A 397 3.04 6.78 -15.41
N PHE A 398 2.19 6.17 -16.24
CA PHE A 398 1.50 6.87 -17.32
C PHE A 398 0.67 8.05 -16.82
N PHE A 399 -0.09 7.86 -15.73
CA PHE A 399 -0.87 8.95 -15.11
C PHE A 399 0.00 10.10 -14.60
N VAL A 400 1.12 9.78 -13.93
CA VAL A 400 2.04 10.80 -13.41
C VAL A 400 2.68 11.61 -14.54
N THR A 401 3.04 10.97 -15.66
CA THR A 401 3.59 11.68 -16.82
C THR A 401 2.54 12.53 -17.53
N MET A 402 1.28 12.06 -17.62
CA MET A 402 0.20 12.81 -18.26
C MET A 402 -0.15 14.10 -17.51
N GLU A 403 -0.23 14.06 -16.18
CA GLU A 403 -0.50 15.27 -15.39
C GLU A 403 0.63 16.31 -15.51
N GLN A 404 1.89 15.87 -15.54
CA GLN A 404 3.04 16.77 -15.70
C GLN A 404 3.03 17.49 -17.05
N SER A 405 2.63 16.82 -18.13
CA SER A 405 2.48 17.44 -19.46
C SER A 405 1.29 18.40 -19.58
N SER A 406 0.35 18.39 -18.63
CA SER A 406 -0.80 19.30 -18.62
C SER A 406 -0.58 20.58 -17.83
N LEU A 407 0.48 20.61 -17.00
CA LEU A 407 0.87 21.75 -16.17
C LEU A 407 2.02 22.58 -16.77
N SER A 408 2.65 22.07 -17.84
CA SER A 408 3.59 22.79 -18.72
C SER A 408 2.85 23.38 -19.91
#